data_AF-A0AAJ0ECZ7-F1
#
_entry.id   AF-A0AAJ0ECZ7-F1
#
_cell.length_a   1.000
_cell.length_b   1.000
_cell.length_c   1.000
_cell.angle_alpha   90.00
_cell.angle_beta   90.00
_cell.angle_gamma   90.00
#
_symmetry.space_group_name_H-M   'P 1'
#
loop_
_entity.id
_entity.type
_entity.pdbx_description
1 polymer ?
#
loop_
_entity_poly.entity_id
_entity_poly.type
_entity_poly.pdbx_seq_one_letter_code
_entity_poly.pdbx_strand_id
1 'polypeptide(L)'
;MQNIPTTVATVGKLKPEIRLAQAISEFGVALQSREDDAHIRFKNLQTRSPPNATEVLRLTEEINSDGARRHRAWKPYATRLVNILDRIRQFAPVGDVLVGGAQNLLASGVWATVRMALEVSVSFLSYFDKVSALLLRIGLSISLHQDFVLLFPTCQKTQKYICEYMIVFVHICKKITVDAQKSFASQMAMSITSSFDAVFKPLEDELRSWGQLIENRVSVLVARSSIQSHSSTVERFGRLQVMFSQDAAKRDRETRSHRLFEALAPDQKEFESIWRRERKKGTSRWILNNKSYLEWMGTKSSATLWLQGNLGSGKTVALASVVADLVLAHKETEAGNFENSRSCAIPE
;
A
#
# COMPACT_ATOMS: atom_id res chain seq x y z
N MET A 1 4.32 -15.04 36.23
CA MET A 1 2.97 -15.20 35.66
C MET A 1 2.33 -13.83 35.61
N GLN A 2 2.27 -13.22 34.43
CA GLN A 2 1.61 -11.92 34.23
C GLN A 2 0.38 -12.14 33.33
N ASN A 3 -0.75 -11.65 33.82
CA ASN A 3 -2.07 -11.86 33.26
C ASN A 3 -2.24 -11.10 31.94
N ILE A 4 -2.57 -11.85 30.88
CA ILE A 4 -3.04 -11.33 29.60
C ILE A 4 -4.53 -10.98 29.78
N PRO A 5 -5.00 -9.80 29.35
CA PRO A 5 -6.40 -9.41 29.51
C PRO A 5 -7.34 -10.30 28.69
N THR A 6 -8.38 -10.74 29.39
CA THR A 6 -9.42 -11.68 29.02
C THR A 6 -10.41 -11.10 28.01
N THR A 7 -10.12 -11.25 26.72
CA THR A 7 -11.13 -11.32 25.64
C THR A 7 -10.79 -12.38 24.58
N VAL A 8 -9.77 -13.21 24.81
CA VAL A 8 -9.25 -14.20 23.83
C VAL A 8 -9.90 -15.59 23.96
N ALA A 9 -10.88 -15.76 24.85
CA ALA A 9 -11.48 -17.07 25.11
C ALA A 9 -12.62 -17.41 24.13
N THR A 10 -12.31 -17.63 22.85
CA THR A 10 -13.08 -18.51 21.92
C THR A 10 -12.48 -18.69 20.51
N VAL A 11 -11.37 -18.05 20.14
CA VAL A 11 -10.83 -18.09 18.76
C VAL A 11 -9.70 -19.13 18.58
N GLY A 12 -9.57 -20.08 19.51
CA GLY A 12 -8.42 -20.99 19.63
C GLY A 12 -8.31 -22.17 18.64
N LYS A 13 -8.97 -22.19 17.47
CA LYS A 13 -8.90 -23.35 16.55
C LYS A 13 -8.61 -23.08 15.07
N LEU A 14 -8.62 -21.84 14.61
CA LEU A 14 -8.44 -21.54 13.18
C LEU A 14 -7.00 -21.14 12.86
N LYS A 15 -6.49 -21.63 11.72
CA LYS A 15 -5.17 -21.24 11.23
C LYS A 15 -5.16 -19.71 10.93
N PRO A 16 -4.05 -18.98 11.16
CA PRO A 16 -4.01 -17.53 11.00
C PRO A 16 -4.43 -17.01 9.62
N GLU A 17 -4.24 -17.81 8.57
CA GLU A 17 -4.65 -17.45 7.20
C GLU A 17 -6.17 -17.41 7.07
N ILE A 18 -6.87 -18.32 7.75
CA ILE A 18 -8.34 -18.36 7.77
C ILE A 18 -8.87 -17.17 8.58
N ARG A 19 -8.21 -16.82 9.69
CA ARG A 19 -8.56 -15.64 10.47
C ARG A 19 -8.35 -14.34 9.68
N LEU A 20 -7.29 -14.26 8.87
CA LEU A 20 -7.07 -13.13 7.98
C LEU A 20 -8.16 -13.04 6.90
N ALA A 21 -8.51 -14.16 6.26
CA ALA A 21 -9.61 -14.22 5.30
C ALA A 21 -10.94 -13.76 5.93
N GLN A 22 -11.21 -14.21 7.16
CA GLN A 22 -12.37 -13.81 7.93
C GLN A 22 -12.37 -12.29 8.20
N ALA A 23 -11.26 -11.73 8.67
CA ALA A 23 -11.15 -10.29 8.95
C ALA A 23 -11.41 -9.44 7.69
N ILE A 24 -10.89 -9.87 6.53
CA ILE A 24 -11.13 -9.22 5.23
C ILE A 24 -12.62 -9.34 4.84
N SER A 25 -13.24 -10.49 5.04
CA SER A 25 -14.68 -10.68 4.77
C SER A 25 -15.54 -9.79 5.66
N GLU A 26 -15.23 -9.70 6.95
CA GLU A 26 -15.93 -8.84 7.89
C GLU A 26 -15.78 -7.35 7.56
N PHE A 27 -14.65 -6.94 6.98
CA PHE A 27 -14.48 -5.61 6.44
C PHE A 27 -15.44 -5.37 5.26
N GLY A 28 -15.54 -6.32 4.33
CA GLY A 28 -16.49 -6.25 3.22
C GLY A 28 -17.93 -6.08 3.68
N VAL A 29 -18.34 -6.79 4.74
CA VAL A 29 -19.68 -6.62 5.34
C VAL A 29 -19.87 -5.22 5.93
N ALA A 30 -18.85 -4.65 6.59
CA ALA A 30 -18.94 -3.29 7.13
C ALA A 30 -19.15 -2.22 6.04
N LEU A 31 -18.67 -2.46 4.81
CA LEU A 31 -18.88 -1.58 3.67
C LEU A 31 -20.33 -1.56 3.13
N GLN A 32 -21.10 -2.66 3.32
CA GLN A 32 -22.46 -2.79 2.81
C GLN A 32 -23.47 -1.80 3.44
N SER A 33 -23.10 -1.15 4.54
CA SER A 33 -24.00 -0.30 5.33
C SER A 33 -24.42 1.01 4.66
N ARG A 34 -23.86 1.38 3.49
CA ARG A 34 -24.10 2.71 2.89
C ARG A 34 -24.35 2.74 1.38
N GLU A 35 -23.81 1.82 0.58
CA GLU A 35 -23.91 1.84 -0.90
C GLU A 35 -23.56 0.47 -1.51
N ASP A 36 -24.43 -0.09 -2.38
CA ASP A 36 -24.16 -1.34 -3.11
C ASP A 36 -22.88 -1.29 -3.97
N ASP A 37 -22.51 -0.09 -4.44
CA ASP A 37 -21.35 0.16 -5.29
C ASP A 37 -20.01 -0.01 -4.55
N ALA A 38 -19.95 0.31 -3.25
CA ALA A 38 -18.72 0.17 -2.46
C ALA A 38 -18.32 -1.31 -2.26
N HIS A 39 -19.30 -2.19 -2.08
CA HIS A 39 -19.07 -3.63 -1.94
C HIS A 39 -18.66 -4.28 -3.26
N ILE A 40 -19.28 -3.88 -4.37
CA ILE A 40 -18.90 -4.33 -5.72
C ILE A 40 -17.46 -3.90 -6.03
N ARG A 41 -17.11 -2.64 -5.75
CA ARG A 41 -15.73 -2.15 -5.91
C ARG A 41 -14.74 -2.94 -5.06
N PHE A 42 -15.07 -3.19 -3.80
CA PHE A 42 -14.21 -3.96 -2.90
C PHE A 42 -13.93 -5.36 -3.45
N LYS A 43 -14.97 -6.09 -3.88
CA LYS A 43 -14.80 -7.41 -4.52
C LYS A 43 -13.95 -7.35 -5.78
N ASN A 44 -14.15 -6.36 -6.64
CA ASN A 44 -13.33 -6.18 -7.84
C ASN A 44 -11.85 -5.96 -7.50
N LEU A 45 -11.56 -5.19 -6.46
CA LEU A 45 -10.18 -4.95 -6.01
C LEU A 45 -9.53 -6.23 -5.45
N GLN A 46 -10.28 -7.11 -4.80
CA GLN A 46 -9.81 -8.41 -4.30
C GLN A 46 -9.45 -9.41 -5.42
N THR A 47 -9.93 -9.18 -6.64
CA THR A 47 -9.60 -10.04 -7.79
C THR A 47 -8.39 -9.55 -8.58
N ARG A 48 -7.82 -8.40 -8.22
CA ARG A 48 -6.65 -7.84 -8.91
C ARG A 48 -5.35 -8.44 -8.38
N SER A 49 -4.29 -8.30 -9.17
CA SER A 49 -2.93 -8.61 -8.75
C SER A 49 -2.53 -7.78 -7.52
N PRO A 50 -1.64 -8.30 -6.66
CA PRO A 50 -1.15 -7.55 -5.49
C PRO A 50 -0.46 -6.24 -5.90
N PRO A 51 -0.42 -5.25 -4.99
CA PRO A 51 0.07 -3.93 -5.30
C PRO A 51 1.55 -3.89 -5.68
N ASN A 52 1.86 -3.24 -6.80
CA ASN A 52 3.22 -2.92 -7.20
C ASN A 52 3.61 -1.49 -6.77
N ALA A 53 4.85 -1.07 -7.08
CA ALA A 53 5.35 0.26 -6.70
C ALA A 53 4.48 1.38 -7.29
N THR A 54 4.04 1.17 -8.53
CA THR A 54 3.18 2.09 -9.26
C THR A 54 1.80 2.19 -8.61
N GLU A 55 1.25 1.11 -8.07
CA GLU A 55 -0.03 1.14 -7.36
C GLU A 55 0.05 1.95 -6.06
N VAL A 56 1.15 1.86 -5.32
CA VAL A 56 1.37 2.70 -4.13
C VAL A 56 1.37 4.17 -4.52
N LEU A 57 2.15 4.52 -5.55
CA LEU A 57 2.21 5.88 -6.05
C LEU A 57 0.83 6.36 -6.55
N ARG A 58 0.15 5.55 -7.35
CA ARG A 58 -1.18 5.82 -7.89
C ARG A 58 -2.19 6.08 -6.77
N LEU A 59 -2.28 5.19 -5.78
CA LEU A 59 -3.17 5.38 -4.63
C LEU A 59 -2.86 6.67 -3.87
N THR A 60 -1.58 6.98 -3.65
CA THR A 60 -1.21 8.22 -2.96
C THR A 60 -1.62 9.48 -3.74
N GLU A 61 -1.51 9.46 -5.07
CA GLU A 61 -1.94 10.58 -5.90
C GLU A 61 -3.47 10.69 -6.00
N GLU A 62 -4.17 9.56 -6.09
CA GLU A 62 -5.64 9.53 -6.07
C GLU A 62 -6.19 10.15 -4.78
N ILE A 63 -5.62 9.78 -3.63
CA ILE A 63 -6.00 10.34 -2.32
C ILE A 63 -5.68 11.83 -2.24
N ASN A 64 -4.52 12.27 -2.74
CA ASN A 64 -4.18 13.70 -2.76
C ASN A 64 -5.12 14.49 -3.67
N SER A 65 -5.44 13.96 -4.85
CA SER A 65 -6.34 14.59 -5.81
C SER A 65 -7.76 14.68 -5.22
N ASP A 66 -8.29 13.58 -4.69
CA ASP A 66 -9.62 13.56 -4.11
C ASP A 66 -9.73 14.48 -2.88
N GLY A 67 -8.75 14.43 -2.00
CA GLY A 67 -8.68 15.32 -0.84
C GLY A 67 -8.59 16.80 -1.23
N ALA A 68 -7.80 17.15 -2.24
CA ALA A 68 -7.71 18.53 -2.73
C ALA A 68 -8.98 19.01 -3.46
N ARG A 69 -9.74 18.10 -4.09
CA ARG A 69 -11.06 18.42 -4.66
C ARG A 69 -12.10 18.68 -3.56
N ARG A 70 -12.08 17.89 -2.48
CA ARG A 70 -13.07 18.01 -1.39
C ARG A 70 -12.77 19.10 -0.38
N HIS A 71 -11.48 19.37 -0.11
CA HIS A 71 -11.05 20.25 0.98
C HIS A 71 -10.09 21.33 0.49
N ARG A 72 -10.47 22.61 0.60
CA ARG A 72 -9.59 23.74 0.23
C ARG A 72 -8.27 23.79 1.01
N ALA A 73 -8.29 23.35 2.27
CA ALA A 73 -7.12 23.33 3.16
C ALA A 73 -6.32 22.02 3.09
N TRP A 74 -6.56 21.17 2.08
CA TRP A 74 -5.85 19.91 1.92
C TRP A 74 -4.34 20.11 1.81
N LYS A 75 -3.59 19.30 2.56
CA LYS A 75 -2.13 19.22 2.46
C LYS A 75 -1.75 17.90 1.79
N PRO A 76 -0.52 17.74 1.25
CA PRO A 76 -0.05 16.48 0.66
C PRO A 76 0.14 15.34 1.69
N TYR A 77 -0.93 14.95 2.37
CA TYR A 77 -0.97 13.95 3.42
C TYR A 77 -0.57 12.57 2.93
N ALA A 78 -0.72 12.28 1.64
CA ALA A 78 -0.38 10.97 1.09
C ALA A 78 1.12 10.61 1.26
N THR A 79 2.00 11.61 1.43
CA THR A 79 3.42 11.37 1.77
C THR A 79 3.60 10.63 3.11
N ARG A 80 2.62 10.74 4.02
CA ARG A 80 2.58 10.02 5.30
C ARG A 80 2.23 8.55 5.13
N LEU A 81 1.55 8.20 4.03
CA LEU A 81 1.04 6.86 3.76
C LEU A 81 2.06 5.96 3.07
N VAL A 82 3.03 6.55 2.34
CA VAL A 82 3.99 5.81 1.52
C VAL A 82 4.68 4.68 2.28
N ASN A 83 5.15 4.94 3.49
CA ASN A 83 5.89 3.94 4.26
C ASN A 83 5.02 2.73 4.65
N ILE A 84 3.76 2.96 5.06
CA ILE A 84 2.89 1.85 5.43
C ILE A 84 2.39 1.08 4.20
N LEU A 85 2.08 1.79 3.11
CA LEU A 85 1.65 1.16 1.86
C LEU A 85 2.76 0.30 1.26
N ASP A 86 4.01 0.76 1.33
CA ASP A 86 5.16 -0.03 0.89
C ASP A 86 5.39 -1.27 1.78
N ARG A 87 5.16 -1.18 3.09
CA ARG A 87 5.21 -2.36 3.98
C ARG A 87 4.15 -3.40 3.65
N ILE A 88 2.90 -2.97 3.44
CA ILE A 88 1.81 -3.87 3.07
C ILE A 88 2.17 -4.60 1.78
N ARG A 89 2.72 -3.88 0.80
CA ARG A 89 3.25 -4.46 -0.43
C ARG A 89 4.38 -5.46 -0.18
N GLN A 90 5.36 -5.16 0.68
CA GLN A 90 6.48 -6.05 1.00
C GLN A 90 6.04 -7.38 1.64
N PHE A 91 4.87 -7.40 2.29
CA PHE A 91 4.30 -8.61 2.87
C PHE A 91 3.45 -9.45 1.89
N ALA A 92 3.14 -8.93 0.70
CA ALA A 92 2.36 -9.66 -0.30
C ALA A 92 2.93 -11.05 -0.66
N PRO A 93 4.27 -11.24 -0.81
CA PRO A 93 4.85 -12.55 -1.12
C PRO A 93 4.64 -13.64 -0.04
N VAL A 94 4.27 -13.26 1.19
CA VAL A 94 3.95 -14.24 2.25
C VAL A 94 2.66 -14.99 1.94
N GLY A 95 1.69 -14.31 1.31
CA GLY A 95 0.47 -14.94 0.82
C GLY A 95 0.75 -16.03 -0.23
N ASP A 96 1.76 -15.80 -1.09
CA ASP A 96 2.15 -16.73 -2.15
C ASP A 96 2.61 -18.09 -1.58
N VAL A 97 3.28 -18.07 -0.44
CA VAL A 97 3.83 -19.28 0.22
C VAL A 97 2.75 -20.03 0.99
N LEU A 98 1.81 -19.31 1.60
CA LEU A 98 0.83 -19.88 2.51
C LEU A 98 -0.35 -20.55 1.79
N VAL A 99 -0.72 -20.06 0.62
CA VAL A 99 -1.98 -20.46 -0.04
C VAL A 99 -1.77 -21.21 -1.36
N GLY A 100 -0.54 -21.24 -1.90
CA GLY A 100 -0.18 -22.04 -3.08
C GLY A 100 -0.98 -21.67 -4.35
N GLY A 101 -0.42 -20.84 -5.23
CA GLY A 101 -1.04 -20.48 -6.52
C GLY A 101 -2.30 -19.60 -6.46
N ALA A 102 -3.08 -19.62 -5.36
CA ALA A 102 -4.25 -18.76 -5.12
C ALA A 102 -3.88 -17.33 -4.65
N GLN A 103 -2.72 -16.85 -5.10
CA GLN A 103 -1.96 -15.68 -4.66
C GLN A 103 -2.76 -14.41 -4.35
N ASN A 104 -3.80 -14.13 -5.14
CA ASN A 104 -4.34 -12.79 -5.20
C ASN A 104 -5.22 -12.44 -4.00
N LEU A 105 -6.03 -13.35 -3.46
CA LEU A 105 -7.19 -12.94 -2.65
C LEU A 105 -6.84 -12.32 -1.28
N LEU A 106 -5.83 -12.85 -0.57
CA LEU A 106 -5.47 -12.31 0.76
C LEU A 106 -4.66 -11.02 0.64
N ALA A 107 -3.60 -11.00 -0.19
CA ALA A 107 -2.75 -9.82 -0.35
C ALA A 107 -3.51 -8.67 -1.03
N SER A 108 -4.26 -8.95 -2.10
CA SER A 108 -5.13 -7.94 -2.73
C SER A 108 -6.31 -7.59 -1.83
N GLY A 109 -6.79 -8.51 -0.98
CA GLY A 109 -7.84 -8.23 -0.01
C GLY A 109 -7.41 -7.29 1.10
N VAL A 110 -6.21 -7.48 1.65
CA VAL A 110 -5.61 -6.50 2.56
C VAL A 110 -5.46 -5.17 1.84
N TRP A 111 -4.90 -5.15 0.63
CA TRP A 111 -4.75 -3.91 -0.16
C TRP A 111 -6.07 -3.19 -0.42
N ALA A 112 -7.10 -3.91 -0.83
CA ALA A 112 -8.46 -3.40 -1.05
C ALA A 112 -9.03 -2.79 0.24
N THR A 113 -8.78 -3.44 1.39
CA THR A 113 -9.21 -2.97 2.70
C THR A 113 -8.55 -1.62 3.02
N VAL A 114 -7.23 -1.51 2.81
CA VAL A 114 -6.49 -0.26 3.04
C VAL A 114 -6.99 0.85 2.14
N ARG A 115 -7.14 0.54 0.85
CA ARG A 115 -7.60 1.48 -0.17
C ARG A 115 -8.98 2.04 0.17
N MET A 116 -9.95 1.17 0.45
CA MET A 116 -11.31 1.59 0.79
C MET A 116 -11.34 2.40 2.09
N ALA A 117 -10.58 1.99 3.12
CA ALA A 117 -10.52 2.74 4.38
C ALA A 117 -9.96 4.16 4.18
N LEU A 118 -8.91 4.31 3.37
CA LEU A 118 -8.35 5.61 3.02
C LEU A 118 -9.35 6.46 2.24
N GLU A 119 -9.95 5.93 1.17
CA GLU A 119 -10.93 6.64 0.33
C GLU A 119 -12.14 7.12 1.14
N VAL A 120 -12.68 6.28 2.04
CA VAL A 120 -13.79 6.67 2.91
C VAL A 120 -13.36 7.77 3.89
N SER A 121 -12.16 7.67 4.48
CA SER A 121 -11.66 8.62 5.47
C SER A 121 -11.38 10.02 4.90
N VAL A 122 -11.14 10.16 3.58
CA VAL A 122 -10.93 11.46 2.91
C VAL A 122 -12.16 12.38 3.03
N SER A 123 -13.34 11.83 3.33
CA SER A 123 -14.57 12.61 3.50
C SER A 123 -14.46 13.71 4.57
N PHE A 124 -13.63 13.53 5.60
CA PHE A 124 -13.48 14.47 6.70
C PHE A 124 -12.01 14.80 6.96
N LEU A 125 -11.59 16.03 6.67
CA LEU A 125 -10.19 16.46 6.74
C LEU A 125 -9.54 16.25 8.12
N SER A 126 -10.23 16.65 9.20
CA SER A 126 -9.70 16.55 10.57
C SER A 126 -9.55 15.09 11.04
N TYR A 127 -10.42 14.21 10.58
CA TYR A 127 -10.32 12.78 10.81
C TYR A 127 -9.19 12.17 9.97
N PHE A 128 -9.12 12.52 8.68
CA PHE A 128 -8.07 12.06 7.79
C PHE A 128 -6.67 12.44 8.28
N ASP A 129 -6.49 13.65 8.83
CA ASP A 129 -5.22 14.07 9.41
C ASP A 129 -4.76 13.11 10.53
N LYS A 130 -5.67 12.73 11.44
CA LYS A 130 -5.42 11.75 12.51
C LYS A 130 -5.12 10.35 11.98
N VAL A 131 -5.91 9.87 11.02
CA VAL A 131 -5.69 8.58 10.35
C VAL A 131 -4.32 8.56 9.67
N SER A 132 -3.97 9.60 8.91
CA SER A 132 -2.68 9.71 8.24
C SER A 132 -1.51 9.75 9.22
N ALA A 133 -1.67 10.37 10.39
CA ALA A 133 -0.67 10.39 11.45
C ALA A 133 -0.51 9.02 12.13
N LEU A 134 -1.61 8.32 12.41
CA LEU A 134 -1.59 6.94 12.91
C LEU A 134 -0.85 6.02 11.93
N LEU A 135 -1.22 6.07 10.65
CA LEU A 135 -0.61 5.26 9.60
C LEU A 135 0.87 5.58 9.38
N LEU A 136 1.28 6.84 9.57
CA LEU A 136 2.70 7.21 9.58
C LEU A 136 3.43 6.57 10.76
N ARG A 137 2.88 6.65 11.99
CA ARG A 137 3.50 6.04 13.17
C ARG A 137 3.67 4.53 13.01
N ILE A 138 2.64 3.84 12.52
CA ILE A 138 2.70 2.41 12.20
C ILE A 138 3.73 2.16 11.09
N GLY A 139 3.71 2.98 10.04
CA GLY A 139 4.66 2.90 8.93
C GLY A 139 6.10 3.20 9.33
N LEU A 140 6.37 3.74 10.52
CA LEU A 140 7.71 4.00 11.05
C LEU A 140 8.09 3.03 12.18
N SER A 141 7.13 2.32 12.78
CA SER A 141 7.37 1.49 13.96
C SER A 141 8.11 0.19 13.66
N ILE A 142 8.27 -0.15 12.39
CA ILE A 142 9.00 -1.33 11.96
C ILE A 142 10.23 -0.90 11.12
N SER A 143 11.36 -1.59 11.15
CA SER A 143 12.50 -1.43 10.25
C SER A 143 12.74 -2.75 9.52
N LEU A 144 12.00 -2.99 8.44
CA LEU A 144 12.25 -4.12 7.55
C LEU A 144 13.10 -3.63 6.37
N HIS A 145 14.33 -4.14 6.28
CA HIS A 145 15.14 -4.05 5.08
C HIS A 145 14.53 -4.87 3.94
N GLN A 146 14.70 -4.39 2.71
CA GLN A 146 14.10 -4.97 1.49
C GLN A 146 14.48 -6.44 1.27
N ASP A 147 15.65 -6.86 1.75
CA ASP A 147 16.16 -8.23 1.57
C ASP A 147 15.51 -9.26 2.50
N PHE A 148 14.79 -8.82 3.54
CA PHE A 148 14.16 -9.74 4.51
C PHE A 148 12.94 -10.47 3.95
N VAL A 149 12.35 -9.96 2.87
CA VAL A 149 11.20 -10.59 2.20
C VAL A 149 11.54 -12.00 1.71
N LEU A 150 12.81 -12.25 1.38
CA LEU A 150 13.33 -13.55 0.95
C LEU A 150 13.32 -14.61 2.07
N LEU A 151 13.26 -14.19 3.34
CA LEU A 151 13.36 -15.09 4.50
C LEU A 151 11.99 -15.51 5.04
N PHE A 152 10.93 -14.74 4.76
CA PHE A 152 9.58 -15.05 5.23
C PHE A 152 9.01 -16.40 4.76
N PRO A 153 9.26 -16.88 3.52
CA PRO A 153 8.78 -18.18 3.06
C PRO A 153 9.27 -19.37 3.90
N THR A 154 10.38 -19.22 4.62
CA THR A 154 11.10 -20.35 5.22
C THR A 154 10.66 -20.67 6.65
N CYS A 155 10.03 -19.73 7.35
CA CYS A 155 9.71 -19.91 8.77
C CYS A 155 8.21 -19.77 9.03
N GLN A 156 7.56 -20.90 9.30
CA GLN A 156 6.14 -20.96 9.64
C GLN A 156 5.79 -20.04 10.82
N LYS A 157 6.71 -19.86 11.79
CA LYS A 157 6.50 -18.95 12.92
C LYS A 157 6.47 -17.47 12.51
N THR A 158 7.33 -17.07 11.58
CA THR A 158 7.35 -15.70 11.04
C THR A 158 6.12 -15.42 10.18
N GLN A 159 5.68 -16.40 9.39
CA GLN A 159 4.45 -16.32 8.61
C GLN A 159 3.24 -16.06 9.52
N LYS A 160 3.11 -16.81 10.63
CA LYS A 160 2.06 -16.58 11.62
C LYS A 160 2.08 -15.15 12.16
N TYR A 161 3.25 -14.63 12.53
CA TYR A 161 3.36 -13.26 13.03
C TYR A 161 2.96 -12.21 12.00
N ILE A 162 3.29 -12.41 10.72
CA ILE A 162 2.88 -11.53 9.64
C ILE A 162 1.36 -11.60 9.42
N CYS A 163 0.76 -12.79 9.49
CA CYS A 163 -0.70 -12.91 9.43
C CYS A 163 -1.39 -12.18 10.60
N GLU A 164 -0.91 -12.34 11.83
CA GLU A 164 -1.47 -11.62 12.99
C GLU A 164 -1.30 -10.10 12.83
N TYR A 165 -0.12 -9.65 12.37
CA TYR A 165 0.09 -8.24 12.03
C TYR A 165 -0.93 -7.74 11.01
N MET A 166 -1.17 -8.49 9.93
CA MET A 166 -2.15 -8.11 8.91
C MET A 166 -3.59 -8.13 9.41
N ILE A 167 -3.96 -9.08 10.28
CA ILE A 167 -5.28 -9.13 10.91
C ILE A 167 -5.53 -7.85 11.70
N VAL A 168 -4.59 -7.47 12.57
CA VAL A 168 -4.69 -6.24 13.37
C VAL A 168 -4.76 -5.02 12.46
N PHE A 169 -3.98 -4.99 11.38
CA PHE A 169 -4.03 -3.90 10.40
C PHE A 169 -5.40 -3.80 9.69
N VAL A 170 -5.99 -4.93 9.30
CA VAL A 170 -7.35 -4.99 8.72
C VAL A 170 -8.39 -4.51 9.73
N HIS A 171 -8.26 -4.87 11.01
CA HIS A 171 -9.14 -4.35 12.06
C HIS A 171 -9.03 -2.83 12.22
N ILE A 172 -7.83 -2.26 12.14
CA ILE A 172 -7.64 -0.80 12.11
C ILE A 172 -8.37 -0.19 10.91
N CYS A 173 -8.22 -0.76 9.72
CA CYS A 173 -8.92 -0.28 8.51
C CYS A 173 -10.45 -0.37 8.63
N LYS A 174 -10.97 -1.47 9.18
CA LYS A 174 -12.40 -1.65 9.49
C LYS A 174 -12.88 -0.56 10.43
N LYS A 175 -12.14 -0.30 11.50
CA LYS A 175 -12.49 0.73 12.48
C LYS A 175 -12.46 2.14 11.88
N ILE A 176 -11.45 2.44 11.05
CA ILE A 176 -11.36 3.69 10.28
C ILE A 176 -12.61 3.89 9.44
N THR A 177 -13.02 2.85 8.72
CA THR A 177 -14.15 2.90 7.80
C THR A 177 -15.46 3.11 8.54
N VAL A 178 -15.71 2.32 9.61
CA VAL A 178 -16.92 2.43 10.42
C VAL A 178 -17.01 3.79 11.10
N ASP A 179 -15.91 4.31 11.66
CA ASP A 179 -15.92 5.60 12.34
C ASP A 179 -16.09 6.76 11.34
N ALA A 180 -15.50 6.68 10.14
CA ALA A 180 -15.71 7.65 9.08
C ALA A 180 -17.14 7.64 8.49
N GLN A 181 -17.84 6.50 8.56
CA GLN A 181 -19.23 6.36 8.12
C GLN A 181 -20.26 6.90 9.11
N LYS A 182 -19.91 7.11 10.40
CA LYS A 182 -20.83 7.70 11.37
C LYS A 182 -21.24 9.12 10.97
N SER A 183 -22.52 9.46 11.15
CA SER A 183 -23.15 10.71 10.70
C SER A 183 -22.39 11.99 11.08
N PHE A 184 -22.47 13.00 10.21
CA PHE A 184 -21.97 14.37 10.36
C PHE A 184 -22.27 14.97 11.76
N ALA A 185 -23.46 14.71 12.31
CA ALA A 185 -23.86 15.20 13.63
C ALA A 185 -23.13 14.50 14.80
N SER A 186 -22.75 13.23 14.64
CA SER A 186 -21.98 12.47 15.64
C SER A 186 -20.49 12.84 15.62
N GLN A 187 -19.96 13.31 14.49
CA GLN A 187 -18.56 13.72 14.37
C GLN A 187 -18.33 15.13 14.91
N MET A 188 -19.34 16.01 14.88
CA MET A 188 -19.27 17.35 15.50
C MET A 188 -19.41 17.36 17.03
N ALA A 189 -19.87 16.27 17.66
CA ALA A 189 -19.89 16.16 19.12
C ALA A 189 -18.44 16.09 19.66
N MET A 190 -18.07 17.10 20.45
CA MET A 190 -16.70 17.38 20.88
C MET A 190 -16.10 16.26 21.77
N SER A 191 -15.27 15.39 21.19
CA SER A 191 -14.15 14.67 21.85
C SER A 191 -13.41 13.74 20.87
N ILE A 192 -13.23 14.15 19.60
CA ILE A 192 -12.63 13.27 18.58
C ILE A 192 -11.19 12.88 18.94
N THR A 193 -10.42 13.67 19.69
CA THR A 193 -9.01 13.32 19.98
C THR A 193 -8.89 12.29 21.08
N SER A 194 -9.55 12.48 22.22
CA SER A 194 -9.60 11.49 23.30
C SER A 194 -10.30 10.20 22.85
N SER A 195 -11.37 10.29 22.06
CA SER A 195 -12.05 9.11 21.50
C SER A 195 -11.22 8.39 20.44
N PHE A 196 -10.44 9.10 19.62
CA PHE A 196 -9.61 8.46 18.59
C PHE A 196 -8.46 7.69 19.24
N ASP A 197 -7.69 8.33 20.13
CA ASP A 197 -6.57 7.65 20.77
C ASP A 197 -7.03 6.51 21.69
N ALA A 198 -8.14 6.66 22.42
CA ALA A 198 -8.70 5.56 23.22
C ALA A 198 -9.06 4.32 22.38
N VAL A 199 -9.50 4.53 21.13
CA VAL A 199 -9.88 3.45 20.22
C VAL A 199 -8.68 2.85 19.49
N PHE A 200 -7.80 3.69 18.96
CA PHE A 200 -6.73 3.24 18.06
C PHE A 200 -5.42 2.93 18.78
N LYS A 201 -5.17 3.48 19.97
CA LYS A 201 -3.90 3.24 20.69
C LYS A 201 -3.69 1.76 21.07
N PRO A 202 -4.69 1.03 21.60
CA PRO A 202 -4.52 -0.40 21.88
C PRO A 202 -4.17 -1.21 20.64
N LEU A 203 -4.82 -0.91 19.50
CA LEU A 203 -4.56 -1.57 18.21
C LEU A 203 -3.17 -1.20 17.66
N GLU A 204 -2.76 0.06 17.79
CA GLU A 204 -1.43 0.54 17.42
C GLU A 204 -0.34 -0.18 18.23
N ASP A 205 -0.55 -0.35 19.53
CA ASP A 205 0.39 -1.00 20.43
C ASP A 205 0.47 -2.52 20.19
N GLU A 206 -0.67 -3.19 19.94
CA GLU A 206 -0.71 -4.59 19.53
C GLU A 206 0.02 -4.80 18.21
N LEU A 207 -0.25 -3.96 17.21
CA LEU A 207 0.41 -4.02 15.91
C LEU A 207 1.92 -3.80 16.02
N ARG A 208 2.35 -2.88 16.89
CA ARG A 208 3.77 -2.64 17.20
C ARG A 208 4.41 -3.86 17.85
N SER A 209 3.72 -4.53 18.77
CA SER A 209 4.22 -5.76 19.41
C SER A 209 4.47 -6.86 18.38
N TRP A 210 3.51 -7.07 17.45
CA TRP A 210 3.71 -8.01 16.34
C TRP A 210 4.87 -7.59 15.43
N GLY A 211 5.00 -6.30 15.14
CA GLY A 211 6.13 -5.75 14.40
C GLY A 211 7.49 -6.08 15.01
N GLN A 212 7.64 -5.86 16.32
CA GLN A 212 8.86 -6.18 17.06
C GLN A 212 9.15 -7.70 17.08
N LEU A 213 8.11 -8.53 17.19
CA LEU A 213 8.27 -9.99 17.11
C LEU A 213 8.75 -10.44 15.74
N ILE A 214 8.26 -9.81 14.66
CA ILE A 214 8.72 -10.06 13.29
C ILE A 214 10.19 -9.66 13.17
N GLU A 215 10.55 -8.45 13.58
CA GLU A 215 11.94 -7.95 13.51
C GLU A 215 12.93 -8.79 14.28
N ASN A 216 12.64 -9.07 15.55
CA ASN A 216 13.49 -9.89 16.40
C ASN A 216 13.73 -11.26 15.75
N ARG A 217 12.69 -11.84 15.16
CA ARG A 217 12.79 -13.14 14.51
C ARG A 217 13.61 -13.06 13.23
N VAL A 218 13.39 -12.04 12.42
CA VAL A 218 14.12 -11.79 11.18
C VAL A 218 15.61 -11.54 11.47
N SER A 219 15.93 -10.75 12.48
CA SER A 219 17.31 -10.48 12.90
C SER A 219 18.04 -11.78 13.29
N VAL A 220 17.38 -12.65 14.06
CA VAL A 220 17.92 -13.99 14.39
C VAL A 220 18.13 -14.86 13.15
N LEU A 221 17.19 -14.84 12.19
CA LEU A 221 17.32 -15.61 10.95
C LEU A 221 18.50 -15.10 10.10
N VAL A 222 18.68 -13.78 10.02
CA VAL A 222 19.82 -13.18 9.31
C VAL A 222 21.14 -13.52 9.99
N ALA A 223 21.24 -13.35 11.30
CA ALA A 223 22.44 -13.72 12.06
C ALA A 223 22.79 -15.20 11.88
N ARG A 224 21.79 -16.08 11.83
CA ARG A 224 22.01 -17.51 11.56
C ARG A 224 22.49 -17.76 10.13
N SER A 225 21.94 -17.03 9.15
CA SER A 225 22.32 -17.17 7.75
C SER A 225 23.71 -16.62 7.43
N SER A 226 24.16 -15.57 8.12
CA SER A 226 25.51 -15.01 7.95
C SER A 226 26.60 -15.87 8.59
N ILE A 227 26.30 -16.55 9.70
CA ILE A 227 27.20 -17.54 10.33
C ILE A 227 27.30 -18.81 9.46
N GLN A 228 26.22 -19.17 8.74
CA GLN A 228 26.17 -20.34 7.87
C GLN A 228 26.48 -19.97 6.42
N SER A 229 27.68 -19.43 6.19
CA SER A 229 28.24 -19.07 4.87
C SER A 229 28.52 -20.31 4.00
N HIS A 230 27.46 -20.99 3.56
CA HIS A 230 27.45 -21.77 2.33
C HIS A 230 26.44 -21.13 1.38
N SER A 231 27.00 -20.33 0.47
CA SER A 231 26.41 -19.58 -0.67
C SER A 231 25.18 -20.20 -1.34
N SER A 232 25.01 -21.52 -1.28
CA SER A 232 23.89 -22.25 -1.89
C SER A 232 22.50 -21.92 -1.35
N THR A 233 22.37 -21.45 -0.11
CA THR A 233 21.07 -21.41 0.57
C THR A 233 20.22 -20.20 0.13
N VAL A 234 20.80 -19.01 0.09
CA VAL A 234 20.12 -17.77 -0.36
C VAL A 234 19.78 -17.82 -1.85
N GLU A 235 20.68 -18.33 -2.69
CA GLU A 235 20.42 -18.49 -4.13
C GLU A 235 19.39 -19.57 -4.46
N ARG A 236 19.36 -20.67 -3.69
CA ARG A 236 18.31 -21.70 -3.85
C ARG A 236 16.95 -21.16 -3.44
N PHE A 237 16.89 -20.26 -2.46
CA PHE A 237 15.63 -19.68 -1.98
C PHE A 237 15.11 -18.54 -2.85
N GLY A 238 16.00 -17.71 -3.41
CA GLY A 238 15.62 -16.77 -4.48
C GLY A 238 15.05 -17.49 -5.70
N ARG A 239 15.62 -18.65 -6.07
CA ARG A 239 15.08 -19.53 -7.13
C ARG A 239 13.73 -20.15 -6.78
N LEU A 240 13.53 -20.56 -5.52
CA LEU A 240 12.26 -21.12 -5.06
C LEU A 240 11.10 -20.11 -5.17
N GLN A 241 11.34 -18.84 -4.84
CA GLN A 241 10.35 -17.76 -5.00
C GLN A 241 9.94 -17.54 -6.47
N VAL A 242 10.88 -17.68 -7.41
CA VAL A 242 10.61 -17.56 -8.86
C VAL A 242 9.75 -18.74 -9.36
N MET A 243 9.86 -19.92 -8.75
CA MET A 243 9.15 -21.13 -9.20
C MET A 243 7.68 -21.22 -8.75
N PHE A 244 7.23 -20.45 -7.75
CA PHE A 244 5.90 -20.59 -7.14
C PHE A 244 4.82 -19.60 -7.65
N SER A 245 4.96 -19.01 -8.84
CA SER A 245 3.90 -18.13 -9.40
C SER A 245 3.68 -18.29 -10.90
N GLN A 246 2.42 -18.37 -11.36
CA GLN A 246 2.06 -18.35 -12.79
C GLN A 246 2.34 -16.97 -13.43
N ASP A 247 2.36 -15.90 -12.63
CA ASP A 247 2.81 -14.55 -13.02
C ASP A 247 4.33 -14.34 -12.89
N ALA A 248 5.11 -15.41 -12.66
CA ALA A 248 6.55 -15.34 -12.45
C ALA A 248 7.27 -14.70 -13.64
N ALA A 249 6.84 -14.98 -14.88
CA ALA A 249 7.50 -14.43 -16.06
C ALA A 249 7.33 -12.91 -16.16
N LYS A 250 6.16 -12.37 -15.81
CA LYS A 250 5.91 -10.92 -15.80
C LYS A 250 6.68 -10.24 -14.67
N ARG A 251 6.63 -10.82 -13.47
CA ARG A 251 7.40 -10.34 -12.31
C ARG A 251 8.89 -10.45 -12.51
N ASP A 252 9.39 -11.50 -13.14
CA ASP A 252 10.81 -11.69 -13.44
C ASP A 252 11.28 -10.70 -14.49
N ARG A 253 10.47 -10.43 -15.53
CA ARG A 253 10.75 -9.37 -16.50
C ARG A 253 10.79 -8.00 -15.84
N GLU A 254 9.82 -7.67 -14.98
CA GLU A 254 9.80 -6.43 -14.20
C GLU A 254 10.98 -6.35 -13.24
N THR A 255 11.31 -7.43 -12.55
CA THR A 255 12.44 -7.51 -11.60
C THR A 255 13.77 -7.36 -12.33
N ARG A 256 13.95 -8.01 -13.48
CA ARG A 256 15.14 -7.89 -14.33
C ARG A 256 15.29 -6.48 -14.88
N SER A 257 14.20 -5.88 -15.34
CA SER A 257 14.18 -4.48 -15.77
C SER A 257 14.54 -3.56 -14.61
N HIS A 258 13.98 -3.79 -13.42
CA HIS A 258 14.23 -2.96 -12.25
C HIS A 258 15.69 -3.08 -11.77
N ARG A 259 16.25 -4.30 -11.74
CA ARG A 259 17.67 -4.54 -11.44
C ARG A 259 18.59 -3.87 -12.45
N LEU A 260 18.23 -3.90 -13.74
CA LEU A 260 18.97 -3.18 -14.77
C LEU A 260 18.92 -1.67 -14.53
N PHE A 261 17.74 -1.12 -14.22
CA PHE A 261 17.62 0.29 -13.89
C PHE A 261 18.38 0.68 -12.61
N GLU A 262 18.35 -0.12 -11.55
CA GLU A 262 19.16 0.12 -10.35
C GLU A 262 20.66 0.04 -10.63
N ALA A 263 21.10 -0.89 -11.48
CA ALA A 263 22.50 -0.99 -11.88
C ALA A 263 22.95 0.20 -12.74
N LEU A 264 22.07 0.73 -13.59
CA LEU A 264 22.32 1.90 -14.42
C LEU A 264 22.20 3.23 -13.65
N ALA A 265 21.46 3.24 -12.53
CA ALA A 265 21.23 4.40 -11.68
C ALA A 265 21.39 4.03 -10.19
N PRO A 266 22.63 3.81 -9.72
CA PRO A 266 22.89 3.40 -8.33
C PRO A 266 22.38 4.42 -7.30
N ASP A 267 22.35 5.70 -7.65
CA ASP A 267 21.87 6.78 -6.79
C ASP A 267 20.34 6.99 -6.84
N GLN A 268 19.59 6.12 -7.53
CA GLN A 268 18.14 6.24 -7.70
C GLN A 268 17.39 6.36 -6.36
N LYS A 269 17.85 5.68 -5.31
CA LYS A 269 17.24 5.76 -3.96
C LYS A 269 17.37 7.16 -3.36
N GLU A 270 18.47 7.85 -3.63
CA GLU A 270 18.64 9.25 -3.21
C GLU A 270 17.67 10.16 -3.97
N PHE A 271 17.55 9.97 -5.29
CA PHE A 271 16.57 10.71 -6.11
C PHE A 271 15.13 10.47 -5.66
N GLU A 272 14.74 9.23 -5.33
CA GLU A 272 13.41 8.92 -4.79
C GLU A 272 13.18 9.63 -3.44
N SER A 273 14.19 9.70 -2.58
CA SER A 273 14.08 10.39 -1.29
C SER A 273 13.92 11.90 -1.48
N ILE A 274 14.69 12.50 -2.40
CA ILE A 274 14.58 13.91 -2.79
C ILE A 274 13.19 14.16 -3.36
N TRP A 275 12.71 13.28 -4.22
CA TRP A 275 11.41 13.39 -4.86
C TRP A 275 10.25 13.29 -3.85
N ARG A 276 10.31 12.35 -2.91
CA ARG A 276 9.37 12.27 -1.77
C ARG A 276 9.40 13.54 -0.92
N ARG A 277 10.59 14.14 -0.72
CA ARG A 277 10.75 15.39 0.02
C ARG A 277 10.16 16.58 -0.74
N GLU A 278 10.42 16.72 -2.03
CA GLU A 278 9.92 17.83 -2.83
C GLU A 278 8.39 17.80 -2.95
N ARG A 279 7.76 16.61 -2.99
CA ARG A 279 6.30 16.48 -2.89
C ARG A 279 5.70 17.04 -1.60
N LYS A 280 6.44 17.03 -0.48
CA LYS A 280 5.96 17.63 0.77
C LYS A 280 5.85 19.15 0.68
N LYS A 281 6.57 19.79 -0.24
CA LYS A 281 6.59 21.25 -0.42
C LYS A 281 5.41 21.78 -1.24
N GLY A 282 4.63 20.90 -1.88
CA GLY A 282 3.42 21.25 -2.64
C GLY A 282 3.39 20.65 -4.05
N THR A 283 2.39 21.04 -4.82
CA THR A 283 2.20 20.62 -6.22
C THR A 283 2.33 21.83 -7.13
N SER A 284 3.09 21.70 -8.22
CA SER A 284 3.22 22.76 -9.23
C SER A 284 2.22 22.49 -10.35
N ARG A 285 0.99 22.98 -10.21
CA ARG A 285 -0.07 22.72 -11.22
C ARG A 285 0.09 23.51 -12.51
N TRP A 286 0.88 24.60 -12.50
CA TRP A 286 1.06 25.45 -13.68
C TRP A 286 1.63 24.68 -14.89
N ILE A 287 2.49 23.68 -14.64
CA ILE A 287 3.12 22.90 -15.72
C ILE A 287 2.11 22.03 -16.47
N LEU A 288 1.08 21.55 -15.77
CA LEU A 288 0.06 20.67 -16.35
C LEU A 288 -0.83 21.41 -17.36
N ASN A 289 -0.93 22.73 -17.23
CA ASN A 289 -1.66 23.60 -18.16
C ASN A 289 -0.76 24.21 -19.24
N ASN A 290 0.54 23.88 -19.26
CA ASN A 290 1.47 24.45 -20.21
C ASN A 290 1.31 23.77 -21.59
N LYS A 291 1.24 24.56 -22.66
CA LYS A 291 1.08 24.05 -24.03
C LYS A 291 2.17 23.05 -24.40
N SER A 292 3.43 23.34 -24.09
CA SER A 292 4.56 22.45 -24.39
C SER A 292 4.46 21.10 -23.66
N TYR A 293 3.87 21.09 -22.47
CA TYR A 293 3.60 19.85 -21.75
C TYR A 293 2.47 19.04 -22.40
N LEU A 294 1.35 19.69 -22.73
CA LEU A 294 0.21 19.04 -23.38
C LEU A 294 0.56 18.48 -24.76
N GLU A 295 1.34 19.23 -25.55
CA GLU A 295 1.87 18.78 -26.85
C GLU A 295 2.81 17.58 -26.70
N TRP A 296 3.73 17.63 -25.72
CA TRP A 296 4.62 16.52 -25.41
C TRP A 296 3.84 15.28 -24.99
N MET A 297 2.84 15.42 -24.12
CA MET A 297 1.99 14.30 -23.67
C MET A 297 1.17 13.69 -24.82
N GLY A 298 0.71 14.50 -25.77
CA GLY A 298 -0.05 14.03 -26.94
C GLY A 298 0.81 13.32 -28.01
N THR A 299 2.14 13.35 -27.87
CA THR A 299 3.05 12.78 -28.86
C THR A 299 3.13 11.25 -28.74
N LYS A 300 2.92 10.52 -29.85
CA LYS A 300 2.95 9.04 -29.89
C LYS A 300 4.35 8.43 -30.04
N SER A 301 5.36 9.26 -30.31
CA SER A 301 6.77 8.85 -30.47
C SER A 301 7.61 9.31 -29.28
N SER A 302 8.86 8.83 -29.20
CA SER A 302 9.81 9.27 -28.16
C SER A 302 10.07 10.77 -28.29
N ALA A 303 9.70 11.53 -27.27
CA ALA A 303 9.84 12.98 -27.21
C ALA A 303 10.46 13.41 -25.88
N THR A 304 11.22 14.52 -25.88
CA THR A 304 11.89 15.06 -24.70
C THR A 304 11.24 16.38 -24.29
N LEU A 305 10.77 16.46 -23.04
CA LEU A 305 10.31 17.72 -22.45
C LEU A 305 11.46 18.41 -21.71
N TRP A 306 11.83 19.61 -22.16
CA TRP A 306 12.90 20.40 -21.56
C TRP A 306 12.35 21.42 -20.54
N LEU A 307 12.66 21.23 -19.26
CA LEU A 307 12.26 22.12 -18.16
C LEU A 307 13.44 23.00 -17.71
N GLN A 308 13.50 24.24 -18.19
CA GLN A 308 14.54 25.21 -17.82
C GLN A 308 14.06 26.17 -16.72
N GLY A 309 15.00 26.63 -15.89
CA GLY A 309 14.72 27.62 -14.85
C GLY A 309 15.89 27.79 -13.89
N ASN A 310 15.88 28.88 -13.12
CA ASN A 310 16.93 29.19 -12.15
C ASN A 310 16.95 28.21 -10.97
N LEU A 311 18.06 28.16 -10.23
CA LEU A 311 18.12 27.38 -8.99
C LEU A 311 17.00 27.84 -8.04
N GLY A 312 16.30 26.90 -7.41
CA GLY A 312 15.18 27.20 -6.52
C GLY A 312 13.86 27.55 -7.22
N SER A 313 13.78 27.59 -8.56
CA SER A 313 12.55 27.92 -9.30
C SER A 313 11.47 26.83 -9.29
N GLY A 314 11.63 25.77 -8.49
CA GLY A 314 10.64 24.70 -8.37
C GLY A 314 10.63 23.63 -9.47
N LYS A 315 11.67 23.54 -10.31
CA LYS A 315 11.76 22.53 -11.41
C LYS A 315 11.51 21.10 -10.93
N THR A 316 12.13 20.69 -9.83
CA THR A 316 11.96 19.34 -9.25
C THR A 316 10.53 19.10 -8.75
N VAL A 317 9.88 20.13 -8.20
CA VAL A 317 8.47 20.08 -7.77
C VAL A 317 7.53 19.97 -8.97
N ALA A 318 7.83 20.68 -10.07
CA ALA A 318 7.09 20.58 -11.33
C ALA A 318 7.24 19.19 -11.96
N LEU A 319 8.46 18.64 -12.00
CA LEU A 319 8.70 17.28 -12.49
C LEU A 319 7.95 16.22 -11.65
N ALA A 320 7.92 16.39 -10.32
CA ALA A 320 7.13 15.51 -9.46
C ALA A 320 5.62 15.57 -9.76
N SER A 321 5.12 16.74 -10.14
CA SER A 321 3.72 16.94 -10.54
C SER A 321 3.42 16.28 -11.90
N VAL A 322 4.36 16.38 -12.86
CA VAL A 322 4.25 15.70 -14.16
C VAL A 322 4.21 14.18 -14.02
N VAL A 323 5.10 13.60 -13.21
CA VAL A 323 5.12 12.14 -13.01
C VAL A 323 3.84 11.67 -12.31
N ALA A 324 3.32 12.42 -11.35
CA ALA A 324 2.04 12.13 -10.72
C ALA A 324 0.90 12.09 -11.75
N ASP A 325 0.84 13.10 -12.63
CA ASP A 325 -0.17 13.20 -13.69
C ASP A 325 -0.10 12.03 -14.68
N LEU A 326 1.11 11.66 -15.12
CA LEU A 326 1.31 10.51 -16.03
C LEU A 326 0.84 9.18 -15.43
N VAL A 327 1.06 8.96 -14.13
CA VAL A 327 0.63 7.73 -13.43
C VAL A 327 -0.89 7.65 -13.33
N LEU A 328 -1.56 8.79 -13.20
CA LEU A 328 -3.01 8.88 -13.22
C LEU A 328 -3.57 8.69 -14.64
N ALA A 329 -2.99 9.36 -15.65
CA ALA A 329 -3.42 9.26 -17.05
C ALA A 329 -3.31 7.83 -17.61
N HIS A 330 -2.26 7.07 -17.23
CA HIS A 330 -2.12 5.67 -17.66
C HIS A 330 -3.29 4.77 -17.24
N LYS A 331 -3.98 5.09 -16.13
CA LYS A 331 -5.15 4.33 -15.65
C LYS A 331 -6.35 4.48 -16.58
N GLU A 332 -6.57 5.67 -17.13
CA GLU A 332 -7.70 5.95 -18.02
C GLU A 332 -7.56 5.17 -19.33
N THR A 333 -6.32 5.08 -19.86
CA THR A 333 -6.01 4.28 -21.04
C THR A 333 -6.13 2.77 -20.79
N GLU A 334 -5.70 2.28 -19.62
CA GLU A 334 -5.88 0.87 -19.22
C GLU A 334 -7.37 0.50 -19.06
N ALA A 335 -8.18 1.39 -18.47
CA ALA A 335 -9.62 1.17 -18.29
C ALA A 335 -10.38 1.20 -19.63
N GLY A 336 -10.08 2.15 -20.53
CA GLY A 336 -10.70 2.24 -21.85
C GLY A 336 -10.37 1.06 -22.77
N ASN A 337 -9.17 0.49 -22.66
CA ASN A 337 -8.80 -0.73 -23.40
C ASN A 337 -9.54 -1.98 -22.90
N PHE A 338 -9.83 -2.07 -21.60
CA PHE A 338 -10.63 -3.16 -21.04
C PHE A 338 -12.11 -3.09 -21.43
N GLU A 339 -12.68 -1.89 -21.58
CA GLU A 339 -14.06 -1.70 -22.06
C GLU A 339 -14.20 -1.98 -23.56
N ASN A 340 -13.25 -1.53 -24.39
CA ASN A 340 -13.24 -1.86 -25.82
C ASN A 340 -13.06 -3.37 -26.09
N SER A 341 -12.33 -4.07 -25.23
CA SER A 341 -12.16 -5.53 -25.33
C SER A 341 -13.43 -6.31 -25.00
N ARG A 342 -14.35 -5.75 -24.21
CA ARG A 342 -15.67 -6.35 -23.93
C ARG A 342 -16.69 -6.09 -25.05
N SER A 343 -16.56 -4.98 -25.76
CA SER A 343 -17.42 -4.65 -26.91
C SER A 343 -17.15 -5.54 -28.13
N CYS A 344 -15.93 -6.04 -28.31
CA CYS A 344 -15.58 -6.97 -29.40
C CYS A 344 -15.96 -8.45 -29.15
N ALA A 345 -16.58 -8.80 -28.01
CA ALA A 345 -16.83 -10.18 -27.60
C ALA A 345 -18.30 -10.64 -27.75
N ILE A 346 -19.12 -9.92 -28.52
CA ILE A 346 -20.45 -10.39 -28.92
C ILE A 346 -20.53 -10.39 -30.45
N PRO A 347 -20.25 -11.53 -31.11
CA PRO A 347 -20.79 -11.80 -32.44
C PRO A 347 -22.20 -12.38 -32.30
N GLU A 348 -23.13 -11.88 -33.12
CA GLU A 348 -24.41 -12.54 -33.43
C GLU A 348 -24.21 -13.95 -33.99
#